data_AF-A0A961BL33-F1
#
_entry.id   AF-A0A961BL33-F1
#
_cell.length_a   1.000
_cell.length_b   1.000
_cell.length_c   1.000
_cell.angle_alpha   90.00
_cell.angle_beta   90.00
_cell.angle_gamma   90.00
#
_symmetry.space_group_name_H-M   'P 1'
#
loop_
_entity.id
_entity.type
_entity.pdbx_description
1 polymer ?
#
loop_
_entity_poly.entity_id
_entity_poly.type
_entity_poly.pdbx_seq_one_letter_code
_entity_poly.pdbx_strand_id
1 'polypeptide(L)'
;MLRITSFLLMVGIVLVGVALPAVAATPSCGDLYPEARWDVVDDGPVRIEVSDMTKGLAARFDDEIGMATGWIVDEVGPVELTICLVDEASAFDRDRYRNGSEQFHVVSDLDRRFVAMDTRRQTKFVAPAMAFAVSQHALFQNNGGPFPEPLASTIGYWYRARTIEQLPYDRRTQRGANLFSTDARIEWTAGSQEPVRAWDPERNESSIGAFIDYVVDRHGPSVMLDTTPQTWADLEAEWRTSMRIDLTGSANPTTGWRVGAAMVVGVVVIGSLMAGVGIYRKHRRRDHPETPEPIPGFFVDSGA
;
A
#
# COMPACT_ATOMS: atom_id res chain seq x y z
N MET A 1 66.41 -17.09 53.87
CA MET A 1 65.16 -17.74 54.30
C MET A 1 64.06 -17.34 53.34
N LEU A 2 63.48 -18.34 52.66
CA LEU A 2 62.31 -18.23 51.80
C LEU A 2 61.15 -17.54 52.53
N ARG A 3 60.41 -16.67 51.82
CA ARG A 3 58.94 -16.73 51.78
C ARG A 3 58.40 -15.96 50.57
N ILE A 4 57.95 -16.77 49.62
CA ILE A 4 56.97 -16.47 48.57
C ILE A 4 55.72 -15.88 49.24
N THR A 5 55.18 -14.79 48.70
CA THR A 5 53.75 -14.63 48.33
C THR A 5 53.45 -13.17 47.97
N SER A 6 53.04 -12.95 46.73
CA SER A 6 51.85 -12.16 46.32
C SER A 6 52.09 -11.50 44.97
N PHE A 7 51.84 -12.32 43.95
CA PHE A 7 51.66 -11.91 42.56
C PHE A 7 50.31 -11.17 42.48
N LEU A 8 50.33 -9.84 42.55
CA LEU A 8 49.14 -9.02 42.32
C LEU A 8 49.18 -8.54 40.86
N LEU A 9 48.50 -9.32 40.03
CA LEU A 9 48.25 -9.04 38.63
C LEU A 9 47.27 -7.86 38.57
N MET A 10 47.81 -6.66 38.39
CA MET A 10 47.04 -5.45 38.07
C MET A 10 46.48 -5.63 36.65
N VAL A 11 45.31 -6.25 36.52
CA VAL A 11 44.49 -6.12 35.31
C VAL A 11 43.85 -4.75 35.39
N GLY A 12 44.51 -3.76 34.78
CA GLY A 12 43.89 -2.47 34.51
C GLY A 12 42.75 -2.66 33.53
N ILE A 13 41.53 -2.75 34.05
CA ILE A 13 40.31 -2.61 33.24
C ILE A 13 40.27 -1.14 32.82
N VAL A 14 40.77 -0.87 31.61
CA VAL A 14 40.44 0.37 30.89
C VAL A 14 38.95 0.26 30.54
N LEU A 15 38.10 0.79 31.42
CA LEU A 15 36.73 1.18 31.10
C LEU A 15 36.82 2.28 30.03
N VAL A 16 36.97 1.87 28.77
CA VAL A 16 36.51 2.69 27.66
C VAL A 16 35.00 2.73 27.84
N GLY A 17 34.53 3.81 28.46
CA GLY A 17 33.12 4.17 28.43
C GLY A 17 32.73 4.36 26.97
N VAL A 18 32.31 3.28 26.33
CA VAL A 18 31.44 3.35 25.17
C VAL A 18 30.19 4.01 25.72
N ALA A 19 30.05 5.31 25.48
CA ALA A 19 28.77 5.97 25.62
C ALA A 19 27.83 5.20 24.70
N LEU A 20 27.06 4.28 25.26
CA LEU A 20 25.88 3.77 24.61
C LEU A 20 25.09 5.03 24.20
N PRO A 21 24.63 5.16 22.95
CA PRO A 21 23.76 6.26 22.61
C PRO A 21 22.65 6.26 23.65
N ALA A 22 22.40 7.42 24.26
CA ALA A 22 21.24 7.60 25.11
C ALA A 22 20.05 7.29 24.21
N VAL A 23 19.52 6.07 24.30
CA VAL A 23 18.29 5.68 23.65
C VAL A 23 17.26 6.60 24.29
N ALA A 24 16.87 7.64 23.56
CA ALA A 24 15.86 8.57 24.05
C ALA A 24 14.65 7.71 24.41
N ALA A 25 14.25 7.74 25.69
CA ALA A 25 13.11 6.97 26.14
C ALA A 25 11.90 7.39 25.30
N THR A 26 11.23 6.41 24.70
CA THR A 26 10.01 6.67 23.96
C THR A 26 8.98 7.27 24.92
N PRO A 27 8.44 8.48 24.65
CA PRO A 27 7.50 9.13 25.55
C PRO A 27 6.22 8.29 25.70
N SER A 28 5.61 8.29 26.89
CA SER A 28 4.30 7.68 27.09
C SER A 28 3.19 8.54 26.50
N CYS A 29 2.00 7.98 26.24
CA CYS A 29 0.87 8.76 25.77
C CYS A 29 0.43 9.78 26.83
N GLY A 30 0.51 9.42 28.11
CA GLY A 30 0.23 10.33 29.23
C GLY A 30 1.19 11.52 29.34
N ASP A 31 2.47 11.36 28.96
CA ASP A 31 3.41 12.49 28.93
C ASP A 31 3.09 13.48 27.81
N LEU A 32 2.57 12.98 26.69
CA LEU A 32 2.23 13.77 25.51
C LEU A 32 0.86 14.45 25.66
N TYR A 33 -0.07 13.75 26.30
CA TYR A 33 -1.49 14.08 26.39
C TYR A 33 -2.01 13.87 27.82
N PRO A 34 -1.60 14.74 28.75
CA PRO A 34 -1.95 14.63 30.17
C PRO A 34 -3.44 14.88 30.44
N GLU A 35 -4.18 15.43 29.49
CA GLU A 35 -5.63 15.66 29.58
C GLU A 35 -6.46 14.37 29.55
N ALA A 36 -5.92 13.29 28.98
CA ALA A 36 -6.59 12.00 28.87
C ALA A 36 -5.99 10.98 29.85
N ARG A 37 -6.83 10.04 30.29
CA ARG A 37 -6.34 8.87 31.02
C ARG A 37 -5.91 7.79 30.03
N TRP A 38 -4.74 7.24 30.27
CA TRP A 38 -4.15 6.17 29.46
C TRP A 38 -3.96 4.93 30.32
N ASP A 39 -4.43 3.79 29.82
CA ASP A 39 -4.15 2.48 30.38
C ASP A 39 -3.22 1.73 29.42
N VAL A 40 -2.16 1.13 29.95
CA VAL A 40 -1.20 0.33 29.17
C VAL A 40 -1.81 -1.03 28.86
N VAL A 41 -1.77 -1.42 27.59
CA VAL A 41 -2.23 -2.73 27.10
C VAL A 41 -1.04 -3.66 26.84
N ASP A 42 0.01 -3.11 26.21
CA ASP A 42 1.29 -3.78 25.98
C ASP A 42 2.44 -2.83 26.35
N ASP A 43 3.44 -3.34 27.08
CA ASP A 43 4.65 -2.63 27.51
C ASP A 43 5.94 -3.10 26.82
N GLY A 44 5.81 -3.88 25.74
CA GLY A 44 6.90 -4.33 24.90
C GLY A 44 7.59 -3.21 24.07
N PRO A 45 8.45 -3.59 23.11
CA PRO A 45 9.15 -2.63 22.24
C PRO A 45 8.18 -1.71 21.48
N VAL A 46 7.05 -2.25 21.05
CA VAL A 46 5.91 -1.46 20.59
C VAL A 46 4.93 -1.34 21.75
N ARG A 47 5.00 -0.23 22.47
CA ARG A 47 4.15 0.06 23.62
C ARG A 47 2.79 0.52 23.14
N ILE A 48 1.71 -0.08 23.64
CA ILE A 48 0.34 0.27 23.27
C ILE A 48 -0.37 0.80 24.51
N GLU A 49 -0.82 2.06 24.44
CA GLU A 49 -1.68 2.65 25.45
C GLU A 49 -3.03 3.03 24.84
N VAL A 50 -4.09 2.83 25.61
CA VAL A 50 -5.45 3.10 25.18
C VAL A 50 -6.10 4.12 26.11
N SER A 51 -6.96 4.96 25.55
CA SER A 51 -7.78 5.89 26.32
C SER A 51 -9.27 5.62 26.10
N ASP A 52 -9.97 5.38 27.21
CA ASP A 52 -11.43 5.16 27.28
C ASP A 52 -11.95 4.03 26.37
N MET A 53 -11.12 3.01 26.16
CA MET A 53 -11.41 1.84 25.34
C MET A 53 -11.86 0.64 26.18
N THR A 54 -12.84 -0.12 25.69
CA THR A 54 -13.24 -1.37 26.35
C THR A 54 -12.12 -2.42 26.31
N LYS A 55 -12.01 -3.26 27.36
CA LYS A 55 -10.98 -4.32 27.42
C LYS A 55 -10.97 -5.26 26.22
N GLY A 56 -12.16 -5.61 25.69
CA GLY A 56 -12.26 -6.50 24.53
C GLY A 56 -11.76 -5.86 23.25
N LEU A 57 -11.97 -4.54 23.07
CA LEU A 57 -11.47 -3.81 21.92
C LEU A 57 -9.95 -3.57 22.02
N ALA A 58 -9.47 -3.25 23.22
CA ALA A 58 -8.05 -3.09 23.51
C ALA A 58 -7.26 -4.38 23.22
N ALA A 59 -7.71 -5.52 23.73
CA ALA A 59 -7.07 -6.82 23.47
C ALA A 59 -7.09 -7.20 21.98
N ARG A 60 -8.18 -6.89 21.27
CA ARG A 60 -8.23 -7.12 19.82
C ARG A 60 -7.19 -6.29 19.07
N PHE A 61 -7.04 -5.00 19.41
CA PHE A 61 -6.07 -4.14 18.73
C PHE A 61 -4.64 -4.51 19.09
N ASP A 62 -4.39 -4.95 20.32
CA ASP A 62 -3.12 -5.54 20.74
C ASP A 62 -2.75 -6.74 19.86
N ASP A 63 -3.64 -7.72 19.70
CA ASP A 63 -3.43 -8.88 18.82
C ASP A 63 -3.16 -8.47 17.35
N GLU A 64 -3.97 -7.54 16.83
CA GLU A 64 -3.86 -7.06 15.44
C GLU A 64 -2.55 -6.31 15.17
N ILE A 65 -2.14 -5.45 16.10
CA ILE A 65 -0.89 -4.68 16.03
C ILE A 65 0.30 -5.61 16.24
N GLY A 66 0.21 -6.54 17.19
CA GLY A 66 1.24 -7.53 17.47
C GLY A 66 1.54 -8.42 16.26
N MET A 67 0.52 -8.85 15.52
CA MET A 67 0.69 -9.58 14.26
C MET A 67 1.47 -8.77 13.22
N ALA A 68 1.06 -7.52 12.96
CA ALA A 68 1.73 -6.66 11.98
C ALA A 68 3.17 -6.35 12.39
N THR A 69 3.37 -6.05 13.68
CA THR A 69 4.69 -5.79 14.27
C THR A 69 5.60 -7.01 14.16
N GLY A 70 5.09 -8.22 14.40
CA GLY A 70 5.86 -9.46 14.25
C GLY A 70 6.45 -9.62 12.85
N TRP A 71 5.64 -9.41 11.81
CA TRP A 71 6.15 -9.46 10.42
C TRP A 71 7.23 -8.42 10.16
N ILE A 72 7.02 -7.18 10.64
CA ILE A 72 7.97 -6.09 10.43
C ILE A 72 9.28 -6.35 11.18
N VAL A 73 9.22 -6.89 12.39
CA VAL A 73 10.41 -7.24 13.18
C VAL A 73 11.21 -8.37 12.51
N ASP A 74 10.53 -9.38 11.99
CA ASP A 74 11.17 -10.52 11.32
C ASP A 74 11.86 -10.12 10.00
N GLU A 75 11.32 -9.11 9.30
CA GLU A 75 11.74 -8.76 7.94
C GLU A 75 12.61 -7.50 7.85
N VAL A 76 12.36 -6.50 8.70
CA VAL A 76 13.07 -5.21 8.70
C VAL A 76 14.04 -5.13 9.88
N GLY A 77 13.60 -5.59 11.06
CA GLY A 77 14.38 -5.58 12.29
C GLY A 77 13.62 -4.96 13.48
N PRO A 78 14.26 -4.93 14.66
CA PRO A 78 13.63 -4.42 15.88
C PRO A 78 13.09 -3.00 15.73
N VAL A 79 11.98 -2.71 16.40
CA VAL A 79 11.32 -1.40 16.38
C VAL A 79 10.86 -1.01 17.78
N GLU A 80 11.12 0.25 18.15
CA GLU A 80 10.67 0.83 19.42
C GLU A 80 9.74 2.02 19.17
N LEU A 81 8.49 1.99 19.61
CA LEU A 81 7.57 3.13 19.50
C LEU A 81 6.39 3.04 20.47
N THR A 82 5.72 4.18 20.72
CA THR A 82 4.49 4.25 21.52
C THR A 82 3.29 4.51 20.61
N ILE A 83 2.28 3.65 20.70
CA ILE A 83 0.99 3.75 20.01
C ILE A 83 -0.07 4.17 21.01
N CYS A 84 -0.78 5.24 20.69
CA CYS A 84 -1.85 5.83 21.49
C CYS A 84 -3.18 5.67 20.76
N LEU A 85 -4.03 4.76 21.23
CA LEU A 85 -5.35 4.51 20.64
C LEU A 85 -6.43 5.21 21.46
N VAL A 86 -7.28 5.97 20.78
CA VAL A 86 -8.27 6.83 21.42
C VAL A 86 -9.67 6.47 20.97
N ASP A 87 -10.54 6.18 21.94
CA ASP A 87 -11.95 5.89 21.68
C ASP A 87 -12.85 7.14 21.86
N GLU A 88 -14.13 7.00 21.51
CA GLU A 88 -15.15 8.04 21.54
C GLU A 88 -15.19 8.83 22.85
N ALA A 89 -15.14 8.11 23.98
CA ALA A 89 -15.35 8.66 25.31
C ALA A 89 -14.13 9.42 25.87
N SER A 90 -13.01 9.43 25.14
CA SER A 90 -11.78 10.05 25.61
C SER A 90 -11.86 11.57 25.71
N ALA A 91 -11.27 12.09 26.79
CA ALA A 91 -11.05 13.52 27.04
C ALA A 91 -9.92 14.13 26.19
N PHE A 92 -9.27 13.33 25.35
CA PHE A 92 -8.21 13.75 24.45
C PHE A 92 -8.64 14.88 23.50
N ASP A 93 -7.83 15.95 23.40
CA ASP A 93 -8.09 17.07 22.48
C ASP A 93 -7.74 16.69 21.04
N ARG A 94 -8.78 16.29 20.31
CA ARG A 94 -8.69 15.77 18.94
C ARG A 94 -8.33 16.83 17.91
N ASP A 95 -8.78 18.05 18.15
CA ASP A 95 -8.55 19.15 17.23
C ASP A 95 -7.07 19.55 17.20
N ARG A 96 -6.32 19.25 18.26
CA ARG A 96 -4.86 19.48 18.34
C ARG A 96 -4.05 18.72 17.28
N TYR A 97 -4.52 17.57 16.83
CA TYR A 97 -3.80 16.72 15.85
C TYR A 97 -4.64 16.38 14.61
N ARG A 98 -5.81 17.03 14.48
CA ARG A 98 -6.58 17.08 13.25
C ARG A 98 -5.81 17.87 12.20
N ASN A 99 -4.98 17.19 11.43
CA ASN A 99 -4.42 17.74 10.20
C ASN A 99 -5.10 17.05 9.01
N GLY A 100 -5.64 17.81 8.07
CA GLY A 100 -5.98 17.41 6.69
C GLY A 100 -7.03 16.32 6.41
N SER A 101 -7.24 15.34 7.29
CA SER A 101 -8.17 14.24 7.07
C SER A 101 -9.52 14.49 7.73
N GLU A 102 -10.60 14.42 6.94
CA GLU A 102 -11.97 14.59 7.41
C GLU A 102 -12.56 13.32 8.05
N GLN A 103 -11.92 12.16 7.85
CA GLN A 103 -12.48 10.85 8.19
C GLN A 103 -11.74 10.15 9.32
N PHE A 104 -10.42 10.33 9.40
CA PHE A 104 -9.55 9.65 10.36
C PHE A 104 -8.50 10.59 10.92
N HIS A 105 -8.35 10.64 12.24
CA HIS A 105 -7.33 11.45 12.88
C HIS A 105 -6.18 10.54 13.33
N VAL A 106 -5.14 10.49 12.49
CA VAL A 106 -3.90 9.76 12.77
C VAL A 106 -2.70 10.68 12.60
N VAL A 107 -1.79 10.61 13.55
CA VAL A 107 -0.50 11.32 13.50
C VAL A 107 0.62 10.34 13.81
N SER A 108 1.65 10.37 12.99
CA SER A 108 2.92 9.69 13.23
C SER A 108 4.04 10.73 13.32
N ASP A 109 4.85 10.63 14.36
CA ASP A 109 6.05 11.44 14.55
C ASP A 109 7.25 10.50 14.70
N LEU A 110 8.02 10.37 13.63
CA LEU A 110 9.13 9.42 13.49
C LEU A 110 10.25 9.70 14.49
N ASP A 111 10.62 10.98 14.65
CA ASP A 111 11.68 11.40 15.58
C ASP A 111 11.31 11.10 17.04
N ARG A 112 10.03 11.28 17.37
CA ARG A 112 9.51 11.00 18.73
C ARG A 112 9.07 9.55 18.92
N ARG A 113 9.17 8.71 17.89
CA ARG A 113 8.76 7.30 17.92
C ARG A 113 7.33 7.12 18.43
N PHE A 114 6.43 7.92 17.88
CA PHE A 114 5.08 8.10 18.40
C PHE A 114 4.02 7.98 17.31
N VAL A 115 2.92 7.31 17.62
CA VAL A 115 1.73 7.22 16.77
C VAL A 115 0.48 7.43 17.62
N ALA A 116 -0.42 8.32 17.22
CA ALA A 116 -1.77 8.43 17.78
C ALA A 116 -2.85 8.22 16.73
N MET A 117 -3.91 7.51 17.10
CA MET A 117 -5.04 7.18 16.23
C MET A 117 -6.38 7.28 16.97
N ASP A 118 -7.32 8.02 16.39
CA ASP A 118 -8.75 7.98 16.78
C ASP A 118 -9.42 6.74 16.18
N THR A 119 -10.02 5.90 17.03
CA THR A 119 -10.64 4.62 16.66
C THR A 119 -12.18 4.64 16.60
N ARG A 120 -12.82 5.80 16.86
CA ARG A 120 -14.26 5.97 17.12
C ARG A 120 -15.20 5.28 16.12
N ARG A 121 -14.86 5.26 14.83
CA ARG A 121 -15.76 4.72 13.78
C ARG A 121 -15.17 3.55 13.02
N GLN A 122 -13.95 3.15 13.30
CA GLN A 122 -13.17 2.38 12.35
C GLN A 122 -12.37 1.26 13.00
N THR A 123 -13.10 0.42 13.74
CA THR A 123 -12.55 -0.79 14.34
C THR A 123 -11.96 -1.79 13.34
N LYS A 124 -12.17 -1.62 12.02
CA LYS A 124 -11.64 -2.51 10.98
C LYS A 124 -10.31 -2.06 10.38
N PHE A 125 -9.93 -0.80 10.58
CA PHE A 125 -8.77 -0.21 9.89
C PHE A 125 -7.59 0.09 10.80
N VAL A 126 -7.65 -0.30 12.08
CA VAL A 126 -6.54 -0.14 13.02
C VAL A 126 -5.35 -0.99 12.60
N ALA A 127 -5.53 -2.29 12.33
CA ALA A 127 -4.45 -3.16 11.88
C ALA A 127 -3.70 -2.64 10.63
N PRO A 128 -4.37 -2.35 9.49
CA PRO A 128 -3.69 -1.81 8.32
C PRO A 128 -3.07 -0.42 8.57
N ALA A 129 -3.71 0.40 9.42
CA ALA A 129 -3.16 1.69 9.80
C ALA A 129 -1.82 1.53 10.55
N MET A 130 -1.82 0.64 11.53
CA MET A 130 -0.64 0.40 12.35
C MET A 130 0.45 -0.32 11.55
N ALA A 131 0.11 -1.25 10.66
CA ALA A 131 1.08 -1.92 9.80
C ALA A 131 1.91 -0.92 8.96
N PHE A 132 1.25 0.04 8.31
CA PHE A 132 1.97 1.09 7.58
C PHE A 132 2.77 1.97 8.54
N ALA A 133 2.17 2.49 9.63
CA ALA A 133 2.87 3.40 10.54
C ALA A 133 4.10 2.75 11.20
N VAL A 134 3.95 1.53 11.74
CA VAL A 134 5.03 0.77 12.36
C VAL A 134 6.13 0.48 11.35
N SER A 135 5.80 0.17 10.09
CA SER A 135 6.83 -0.03 9.06
C SER A 135 7.64 1.23 8.78
N GLN A 136 6.99 2.41 8.76
CA GLN A 136 7.67 3.70 8.60
C GLN A 136 8.70 3.92 9.73
N HIS A 137 8.30 3.63 10.97
CA HIS A 137 9.17 3.72 12.15
C HIS A 137 10.30 2.70 12.13
N ALA A 138 10.02 1.45 11.75
CA ALA A 138 11.02 0.41 11.65
C ALA A 138 12.09 0.75 10.61
N LEU A 139 11.69 1.21 9.41
CA LEU A 139 12.61 1.64 8.37
C LEU A 139 13.46 2.84 8.82
N PHE A 140 12.83 3.83 9.46
CA PHE A 140 13.53 4.99 10.02
C PHE A 140 14.59 4.59 11.06
N GLN A 141 14.24 3.70 11.99
CA GLN A 141 15.14 3.27 13.06
C GLN A 141 16.28 2.39 12.55
N ASN A 142 15.98 1.42 11.69
CA ASN A 142 16.98 0.47 11.19
C ASN A 142 17.90 1.09 10.14
N ASN A 143 17.49 2.16 9.46
CA ASN A 143 18.35 2.95 8.58
C ASN A 143 19.21 3.99 9.33
N GLY A 144 19.01 4.17 10.64
CA GLY A 144 19.71 5.17 11.44
C GLY A 144 19.33 6.62 11.10
N GLY A 145 18.13 6.85 10.55
CA GLY A 145 17.66 8.17 10.13
C GLY A 145 16.55 8.10 9.08
N PRO A 146 16.22 9.24 8.42
CA PRO A 146 15.17 9.30 7.42
C PRO A 146 15.33 8.23 6.35
N PHE A 147 14.23 7.54 6.05
CA PHE A 147 14.21 6.58 4.94
C PHE A 147 13.83 7.32 3.63
N PRO A 148 14.33 6.90 2.45
CA PRO A 148 14.00 7.58 1.21
C PRO A 148 12.51 7.49 0.81
N GLU A 149 11.92 8.57 0.32
CA GLU A 149 10.63 8.55 -0.39
C GLU A 149 10.83 8.50 -1.91
N PRO A 150 10.01 7.74 -2.67
CA PRO A 150 8.76 7.09 -2.28
C PRO A 150 8.92 5.67 -1.69
N LEU A 151 10.15 5.25 -1.38
CA LEU A 151 10.41 3.87 -0.98
C LEU A 151 9.76 3.52 0.37
N ALA A 152 9.88 4.41 1.36
CA ALA A 152 9.27 4.25 2.67
C ALA A 152 7.78 3.99 2.55
N SER A 153 7.05 4.89 1.88
CA SER A 153 5.61 4.77 1.67
C SER A 153 5.23 3.51 0.88
N THR A 154 6.02 3.12 -0.12
CA THR A 154 5.79 1.91 -0.92
C THR A 154 5.83 0.64 -0.07
N ILE A 155 6.84 0.51 0.80
CA ILE A 155 6.96 -0.62 1.75
C ILE A 155 5.81 -0.58 2.77
N GLY A 156 5.44 0.61 3.26
CA GLY A 156 4.31 0.77 4.16
C GLY A 156 2.98 0.31 3.54
N TYR A 157 2.74 0.64 2.27
CA TYR A 157 1.54 0.18 1.56
C TYR A 157 1.54 -1.33 1.34
N TRP A 158 2.70 -1.96 1.19
CA TRP A 158 2.80 -3.42 1.11
C TRP A 158 2.38 -4.10 2.43
N TYR A 159 2.90 -3.64 3.58
CA TYR A 159 2.46 -4.17 4.88
C TYR A 159 0.97 -3.96 5.12
N ARG A 160 0.45 -2.77 4.79
CA ARG A 160 -0.98 -2.49 4.83
C ARG A 160 -1.77 -3.49 4.00
N ALA A 161 -1.40 -3.67 2.74
CA ALA A 161 -2.10 -4.56 1.81
C ALA A 161 -2.04 -6.03 2.25
N ARG A 162 -0.95 -6.45 2.91
CA ARG A 162 -0.81 -7.78 3.50
C ARG A 162 -1.81 -8.01 4.64
N THR A 163 -2.01 -7.02 5.52
CA THR A 163 -2.95 -7.11 6.65
C THR A 163 -4.40 -7.30 6.20
N ILE A 164 -4.77 -6.80 5.03
CA ILE A 164 -6.13 -6.91 4.47
C ILE A 164 -6.22 -7.87 3.27
N GLU A 165 -5.18 -8.69 3.05
CA GLU A 165 -5.11 -9.70 1.97
C GLU A 165 -5.34 -9.13 0.55
N GLN A 166 -4.94 -7.89 0.30
CA GLN A 166 -5.19 -7.17 -0.96
C GLN A 166 -4.10 -7.41 -2.02
N LEU A 167 -2.93 -7.95 -1.65
CA LEU A 167 -1.81 -8.18 -2.57
C LEU A 167 -2.17 -8.95 -3.86
N PRO A 168 -3.01 -10.01 -3.82
CA PRO A 168 -3.43 -10.69 -5.05
C PRO A 168 -4.29 -9.82 -5.97
N TYR A 169 -5.06 -8.89 -5.43
CA TYR A 169 -5.82 -7.91 -6.20
C TYR A 169 -4.89 -6.87 -6.83
N ASP A 170 -3.96 -6.32 -6.05
CA ASP A 170 -2.97 -5.35 -6.52
C ASP A 170 -2.12 -5.92 -7.66
N ARG A 171 -1.69 -7.17 -7.53
CA ARG A 171 -0.96 -7.89 -8.58
C ARG A 171 -1.76 -8.01 -9.88
N ARG A 172 -3.08 -8.23 -9.82
CA ARG A 172 -3.94 -8.27 -11.02
C ARG A 172 -4.07 -6.90 -11.65
N THR A 173 -4.28 -5.86 -10.84
CA THR A 173 -4.39 -4.46 -11.29
C THR A 173 -3.11 -4.01 -11.99
N GLN A 174 -1.95 -4.28 -11.40
CA GLN A 174 -0.64 -3.95 -11.98
C GLN A 174 -0.33 -4.73 -13.25
N ARG A 175 -0.69 -6.01 -13.31
CA ARG A 175 -0.62 -6.81 -14.55
C ARG A 175 -1.44 -6.18 -15.68
N GLY A 176 -2.66 -5.72 -15.38
CA GLY A 176 -3.50 -5.01 -16.36
C GLY A 176 -2.87 -3.69 -16.83
N ALA A 177 -2.34 -2.88 -15.91
CA ALA A 177 -1.70 -1.61 -16.24
C ALA A 177 -0.42 -1.80 -17.08
N ASN A 178 0.44 -2.76 -16.71
CA ASN A 178 1.71 -3.06 -17.38
C ASN A 178 1.54 -3.68 -18.78
N LEU A 179 0.34 -4.16 -19.14
CA LEU A 179 0.03 -4.63 -20.49
C LEU A 179 -0.03 -3.48 -21.51
N PHE A 180 -0.44 -2.27 -21.07
CA PHE A 180 -0.74 -1.14 -21.94
C PHE A 180 0.20 0.06 -21.77
N SER A 181 0.94 0.12 -20.66
CA SER A 181 1.85 1.23 -20.35
C SER A 181 3.24 0.70 -19.98
N THR A 182 4.28 1.30 -20.57
CA THR A 182 5.69 1.06 -20.22
C THR A 182 6.31 2.18 -19.38
N ASP A 183 5.65 3.34 -19.30
CA ASP A 183 6.30 4.63 -19.00
C ASP A 183 5.79 5.30 -17.72
N ALA A 184 5.68 4.53 -16.65
CA ALA A 184 5.68 5.11 -15.31
C ALA A 184 6.94 4.59 -14.62
N ARG A 185 8.07 5.29 -14.66
CA ARG A 185 9.17 4.94 -13.74
C ARG A 185 8.81 5.63 -12.44
N ILE A 186 8.59 4.87 -11.36
CA ILE A 186 8.53 5.53 -10.06
C ILE A 186 9.85 6.27 -9.94
N GLU A 187 9.77 7.58 -9.70
CA GLU A 187 10.97 8.36 -9.50
C GLU A 187 11.47 7.99 -8.11
N TRP A 188 12.30 6.95 -8.05
CA TRP A 188 13.05 6.58 -6.86
C TRP A 188 14.03 7.75 -6.63
N THR A 189 13.58 8.73 -5.87
CA THR A 189 14.41 9.86 -5.43
C THR A 189 14.86 9.60 -4.01
N ALA A 190 15.85 10.36 -3.55
CA ALA A 190 16.25 10.36 -2.14
C ALA A 190 15.56 11.52 -1.41
N GLY A 191 14.23 11.59 -1.49
CA GLY A 191 13.46 12.50 -0.63
C GLY A 191 13.56 12.05 0.83
N SER A 192 13.59 12.97 1.79
CA SER A 192 13.48 12.59 3.21
C SER A 192 12.04 12.23 3.55
N GLN A 193 11.83 11.10 4.21
CA GLN A 193 10.55 10.77 4.84
C GLN A 193 10.15 11.88 5.81
N GLU A 194 9.02 12.52 5.54
CA GLU A 194 8.43 13.52 6.44
C GLU A 194 7.46 12.84 7.42
N PRO A 195 7.23 13.45 8.61
CA PRO A 195 6.20 12.98 9.52
C PRO A 195 4.87 12.81 8.80
N VAL A 196 4.31 11.61 8.87
CA VAL A 196 3.06 11.28 8.21
C VAL A 196 1.92 11.86 9.04
N ARG A 197 1.58 13.11 8.74
CA ARG A 197 0.44 13.83 9.28
C ARG A 197 -0.68 13.72 8.26
N ALA A 198 -1.90 13.36 8.69
CA ALA A 198 -3.08 13.33 7.83
C ALA A 198 -3.20 12.18 6.81
N TRP A 199 -2.66 11.00 7.11
CA TRP A 199 -2.82 9.87 6.20
C TRP A 199 -4.13 9.11 6.43
N ASP A 200 -4.75 8.69 5.33
CA ASP A 200 -6.05 8.00 5.32
C ASP A 200 -5.85 6.52 4.98
N PRO A 201 -5.90 5.61 5.97
CA PRO A 201 -5.71 4.19 5.72
C PRO A 201 -6.84 3.59 4.87
N GLU A 202 -7.95 4.28 4.59
CA GLU A 202 -9.03 3.78 3.73
C GLU A 202 -8.87 4.19 2.26
N ARG A 203 -8.18 5.30 1.96
CA ARG A 203 -8.15 5.91 0.61
C ARG A 203 -6.77 6.07 0.01
N ASN A 204 -5.71 6.09 0.81
CA ASN A 204 -4.33 6.13 0.30
C ASN A 204 -3.88 4.70 -0.06
N GLU A 205 -4.55 4.06 -1.01
CA GLU A 205 -4.14 2.75 -1.50
C GLU A 205 -3.27 2.89 -2.76
N SER A 206 -2.08 2.31 -2.72
CA SER A 206 -1.25 2.15 -3.91
C SER A 206 -1.08 0.67 -4.22
N SER A 207 -1.46 0.26 -5.43
CA SER A 207 -1.26 -1.12 -5.91
C SER A 207 0.22 -1.48 -6.13
N ILE A 208 1.13 -0.55 -5.82
CA ILE A 208 2.57 -0.79 -5.83
C ILE A 208 3.00 -1.80 -4.74
N GLY A 209 2.17 -2.10 -3.74
CA GLY A 209 2.47 -3.15 -2.76
C GLY A 209 2.85 -4.49 -3.41
N ALA A 210 2.24 -4.82 -4.56
CA ALA A 210 2.57 -6.04 -5.32
C ALA A 210 4.00 -6.07 -5.90
N PHE A 211 4.65 -4.91 -6.07
CA PHE A 211 6.05 -4.82 -6.45
C PHE A 211 6.96 -5.25 -5.31
N ILE A 212 6.73 -4.72 -4.10
CA ILE A 212 7.52 -5.09 -2.92
C ILE A 212 7.36 -6.58 -2.63
N ASP A 213 6.14 -7.11 -2.76
CA ASP A 213 5.86 -8.54 -2.65
C ASP A 213 6.73 -9.40 -3.60
N TYR A 214 6.86 -8.99 -4.86
CA TYR A 214 7.76 -9.64 -5.83
C TYR A 214 9.23 -9.53 -5.41
N VAL A 215 9.66 -8.33 -5.01
CA VAL A 215 11.05 -8.06 -4.65
C VAL A 215 11.48 -8.88 -3.44
N VAL A 216 10.64 -8.93 -2.40
CA VAL A 216 10.90 -9.73 -1.18
C VAL A 216 10.92 -11.22 -1.48
N ASP A 217 9.97 -11.72 -2.30
CA ASP A 217 9.94 -13.14 -2.72
C ASP A 217 11.20 -13.54 -3.50
N ARG A 218 11.69 -12.64 -4.37
CA ARG A 218 12.81 -12.94 -5.29
C ARG A 218 14.18 -12.72 -4.69
N HIS A 219 14.36 -11.65 -3.91
CA HIS A 219 15.65 -11.16 -3.43
C HIS A 219 15.79 -11.24 -1.90
N GLY A 220 14.72 -11.64 -1.20
CA GLY A 220 14.67 -11.71 0.25
C GLY A 220 14.33 -10.37 0.91
N PRO A 221 13.94 -10.37 2.19
CA PRO A 221 13.47 -9.18 2.90
C PRO A 221 14.56 -8.13 3.15
N SER A 222 15.83 -8.54 3.19
CA SER A 222 16.97 -7.63 3.45
C SER A 222 17.12 -6.50 2.43
N VAL A 223 16.58 -6.68 1.22
CA VAL A 223 16.58 -5.64 0.18
C VAL A 223 15.76 -4.41 0.60
N MET A 224 14.79 -4.56 1.51
CA MET A 224 13.96 -3.46 2.00
C MET A 224 14.76 -2.39 2.76
N LEU A 225 15.97 -2.70 3.20
CA LEU A 225 16.88 -1.74 3.85
C LEU A 225 17.85 -1.08 2.86
N ASP A 226 17.87 -1.48 1.59
CA ASP A 226 18.68 -0.79 0.58
C ASP A 226 18.04 0.56 0.27
N THR A 227 18.74 1.66 0.51
CA THR A 227 18.27 3.02 0.23
C THR A 227 18.69 3.51 -1.15
N THR A 228 19.37 2.70 -1.94
CA THR A 228 19.98 3.08 -3.23
C THR A 228 18.91 3.17 -4.32
N PRO A 229 18.60 4.36 -4.86
CA PRO A 229 17.50 4.48 -5.82
C PRO A 229 17.71 3.71 -7.13
N GLN A 230 18.97 3.55 -7.54
CA GLN A 230 19.32 2.77 -8.72
C GLN A 230 18.96 1.29 -8.55
N THR A 231 19.18 0.71 -7.37
CA THR A 231 18.80 -0.68 -7.08
C THR A 231 17.30 -0.86 -7.27
N TRP A 232 16.48 0.05 -6.72
CA TRP A 232 15.02 -0.03 -6.84
C TRP A 232 14.52 0.18 -8.27
N ALA A 233 15.15 1.08 -9.03
CA ALA A 233 14.85 1.25 -10.44
C ALA A 233 15.13 -0.03 -11.25
N ASP A 234 16.25 -0.72 -10.96
CA ASP A 234 16.61 -1.97 -11.62
C ASP A 234 15.66 -3.11 -11.24
N LEU A 235 15.29 -3.22 -9.96
CA LEU A 235 14.29 -4.16 -9.46
C LEU A 235 12.91 -3.93 -10.08
N GLU A 236 12.49 -2.67 -10.22
CA GLU A 236 11.22 -2.33 -10.87
C GLU A 236 11.23 -2.75 -12.35
N ALA A 237 12.35 -2.52 -13.05
CA ALA A 237 12.51 -2.97 -14.44
C ALA A 237 12.46 -4.50 -14.56
N GLU A 238 13.09 -5.22 -13.62
CA GLU A 238 13.02 -6.68 -13.54
C GLU A 238 11.57 -7.15 -13.34
N TRP A 239 10.87 -6.62 -12.33
CA TRP A 239 9.49 -6.96 -12.00
C TRP A 239 8.53 -6.72 -13.18
N ARG A 240 8.67 -5.59 -13.88
CA ARG A 240 7.84 -5.30 -15.06
C ARG A 240 8.10 -6.26 -16.21
N THR A 241 9.35 -6.69 -16.35
CA THR A 241 9.75 -7.67 -17.35
C THR A 241 9.17 -9.05 -17.02
N SER A 242 9.23 -9.46 -15.76
CA SER A 242 8.64 -10.74 -15.31
C SER A 242 7.12 -10.75 -15.50
N MET A 243 6.42 -9.68 -15.12
CA MET A 243 4.97 -9.54 -15.36
C MET A 243 4.60 -9.63 -16.85
N ARG A 244 5.44 -9.10 -17.73
CA ARG A 244 5.19 -9.15 -19.17
C ARG A 244 5.41 -10.55 -19.75
N ILE A 245 6.45 -11.24 -19.29
CA ILE A 245 6.70 -12.64 -19.65
C ILE A 245 5.51 -13.50 -19.21
N ASP A 246 5.01 -13.31 -17.98
CA ASP A 246 3.84 -14.02 -17.45
C ASP A 246 2.59 -13.80 -18.32
N LEU A 247 2.37 -12.58 -18.81
CA LEU A 247 1.17 -12.22 -19.56
C LEU A 247 1.22 -12.57 -21.05
N THR A 248 2.41 -12.49 -21.66
CA THR A 248 2.56 -12.53 -23.13
C THR A 248 3.48 -13.64 -23.63
N GLY A 249 4.14 -14.36 -22.72
CA GLY A 249 5.19 -15.34 -23.04
C GLY A 249 6.47 -14.71 -23.59
N SER A 250 6.62 -13.38 -23.54
CA SER A 250 7.75 -12.64 -24.10
C SER A 250 8.14 -11.44 -23.24
N ALA A 251 9.44 -11.13 -23.23
CA ALA A 251 9.96 -9.92 -22.58
C ALA A 251 9.71 -8.65 -23.41
N ASN A 252 9.41 -8.80 -24.70
CA ASN A 252 9.22 -7.66 -25.60
C ASN A 252 7.86 -7.00 -25.36
N PRO A 253 7.80 -5.66 -25.21
CA PRO A 253 6.53 -4.96 -25.05
C PRO A 253 5.59 -5.33 -26.19
N THR A 254 4.35 -5.71 -25.85
CA THR A 254 3.29 -5.77 -26.84
C THR A 254 3.01 -4.35 -27.27
N THR A 255 3.66 -3.91 -28.34
CA THR A 255 3.33 -2.65 -29.00
C THR A 255 1.82 -2.62 -29.19
N GLY A 256 1.13 -1.68 -28.51
CA GLY A 256 -0.33 -1.64 -28.34
C GLY A 256 -1.15 -1.76 -29.63
N TRP A 257 -0.51 -1.62 -30.80
CA TRP A 257 -1.10 -1.92 -32.10
C TRP A 257 -1.67 -3.34 -32.21
N ARG A 258 -1.11 -4.36 -31.54
CA ARG A 258 -1.64 -5.75 -31.67
C ARG A 258 -3.03 -5.88 -31.05
N VAL A 259 -3.23 -5.30 -29.87
CA VAL A 259 -4.55 -5.27 -29.20
C VAL A 259 -5.49 -4.29 -29.89
N GLY A 260 -4.97 -3.11 -30.30
CA GLY A 260 -5.74 -2.14 -31.08
C GLY A 260 -6.24 -2.70 -32.41
N ALA A 261 -5.39 -3.44 -33.14
CA ALA A 261 -5.75 -4.13 -34.38
C ALA A 261 -6.79 -5.22 -34.13
N ALA A 262 -6.65 -6.01 -33.07
CA ALA A 262 -7.64 -7.03 -32.71
C ALA A 262 -9.02 -6.42 -32.40
N MET A 263 -9.07 -5.29 -31.68
CA MET A 263 -10.33 -4.56 -31.44
C MET A 263 -10.94 -4.04 -32.75
N VAL A 264 -10.14 -3.40 -33.60
CA VAL A 264 -10.61 -2.85 -34.89
C VAL A 264 -11.17 -3.98 -35.77
N VAL A 265 -10.45 -5.10 -35.87
CA VAL A 265 -10.92 -6.29 -36.59
C VAL A 265 -12.24 -6.80 -35.98
N GLY A 266 -12.34 -6.88 -34.65
CA GLY A 266 -13.58 -7.27 -33.97
C GLY A 266 -14.77 -6.37 -34.31
N VAL A 267 -14.58 -5.05 -34.29
CA VAL A 267 -15.61 -4.06 -34.66
C VAL A 267 -16.01 -4.21 -36.12
N VAL A 268 -15.03 -4.39 -37.03
CA VAL A 268 -15.31 -4.58 -38.47
C VAL A 268 -16.08 -5.87 -38.72
N VAL A 269 -15.73 -6.97 -38.04
CA VAL A 269 -16.45 -8.25 -38.14
C VAL A 269 -17.88 -8.13 -37.64
N ILE A 270 -18.09 -7.51 -36.46
CA ILE A 270 -19.43 -7.28 -35.91
C ILE A 270 -20.24 -6.38 -36.85
N GLY A 271 -19.65 -5.29 -37.34
CA GLY A 271 -20.29 -4.39 -38.31
C GLY A 271 -20.68 -5.11 -39.60
N SER A 272 -19.80 -5.98 -40.11
CA SER A 272 -20.04 -6.80 -41.31
C SER A 272 -21.17 -7.81 -41.09
N LEU A 273 -21.22 -8.45 -39.92
CA LEU A 273 -22.31 -9.35 -39.55
C LEU A 273 -23.64 -8.60 -39.45
N MET A 274 -23.67 -7.42 -38.82
CA MET A 274 -24.89 -6.60 -38.74
C MET A 274 -25.36 -6.14 -40.12
N ALA A 275 -24.43 -5.70 -40.99
CA ALA A 275 -24.74 -5.33 -42.37
C ALA A 275 -25.29 -6.53 -43.16
N GLY A 276 -24.67 -7.71 -43.01
CA GLY A 276 -25.14 -8.96 -43.63
C GLY A 276 -26.54 -9.35 -43.18
N VAL A 277 -26.83 -9.27 -41.87
CA VAL A 277 -28.18 -9.52 -41.32
C VAL A 277 -29.20 -8.51 -41.85
N GLY A 278 -28.82 -7.23 -41.97
CA GLY A 278 -29.66 -6.18 -42.55
C GLY A 278 -30.02 -6.45 -44.01
N ILE A 279 -29.03 -6.83 -44.82
CA ILE A 279 -29.23 -7.18 -46.23
C ILE A 279 -30.10 -8.44 -46.37
N TYR A 280 -29.83 -9.48 -45.58
CA TYR A 280 -30.61 -10.72 -45.57
C TYR A 280 -32.07 -10.47 -45.19
N ARG A 281 -32.33 -9.69 -44.14
CA ARG A 281 -33.70 -9.30 -43.75
C ARG A 281 -34.40 -8.46 -44.81
N LYS A 282 -33.67 -7.55 -45.49
CA LYS A 282 -34.22 -6.75 -46.60
C LYS A 282 -34.58 -7.61 -47.81
N HIS A 283 -33.79 -8.62 -48.14
CA HIS A 283 -34.11 -9.56 -49.23
C HIS A 283 -35.22 -10.54 -48.85
N ARG A 284 -35.39 -10.90 -47.59
CA ARG A 284 -36.48 -11.78 -47.13
C ARG A 284 -37.83 -11.07 -47.00
N ARG A 285 -37.86 -9.75 -46.80
CA ARG A 285 -39.10 -8.93 -46.71
C ARG A 285 -39.58 -8.39 -48.07
N ARG A 286 -39.14 -8.99 -49.18
CA ARG A 286 -39.50 -8.57 -50.55
C ARG A 286 -40.86 -9.07 -51.04
N ASP A 287 -41.68 -9.62 -50.16
CA ASP A 287 -43.11 -9.78 -50.42
C ASP A 287 -43.76 -8.42 -50.16
N HIS A 288 -43.78 -7.57 -51.20
CA HIS A 288 -44.56 -6.34 -51.19
C HIS A 288 -46.03 -6.70 -50.94
N PRO A 289 -46.74 -6.05 -50.00
CA PRO A 289 -48.19 -6.16 -49.96
C PRO A 289 -48.72 -5.66 -51.31
N GLU A 290 -49.44 -6.52 -52.03
CA GLU A 290 -49.99 -6.21 -53.36
C GLU A 290 -50.85 -4.95 -53.27
N THR A 291 -50.47 -3.94 -54.08
CA THR A 291 -51.27 -2.73 -54.27
C THR A 291 -52.58 -3.14 -54.94
N PRO A 292 -53.77 -2.81 -54.39
CA PRO A 292 -55.04 -3.20 -55.02
C PRO A 292 -55.17 -2.57 -56.42
N GLU A 293 -55.69 -3.34 -57.38
CA GLU A 293 -55.75 -2.93 -58.78
C GLU A 293 -56.60 -1.66 -59.00
N PRO A 294 -56.17 -0.76 -59.90
CA PRO A 294 -56.89 0.47 -60.21
C PRO A 294 -58.19 0.21 -61.00
N ILE A 295 -59.21 1.03 -60.75
CA ILE A 295 -60.56 0.90 -61.34
C ILE A 295 -60.52 1.13 -62.87
N PRO A 296 -60.99 0.19 -63.72
CA PRO A 296 -60.96 0.33 -65.17
C PRO A 296 -61.85 1.48 -65.68
N GLY A 297 -61.30 2.37 -66.51
CA GLY A 297 -62.06 3.39 -67.26
C GLY A 297 -61.53 4.83 -67.19
N PHE A 298 -60.53 5.12 -66.35
CA PHE A 298 -60.06 6.51 -66.13
C PHE A 298 -58.98 6.99 -67.10
N PHE A 299 -58.40 6.11 -67.91
CA PHE A 299 -57.36 6.47 -68.89
C PHE A 299 -57.65 5.77 -70.22
N VAL A 300 -58.59 6.32 -70.98
CA VAL A 300 -58.76 6.01 -72.41
C VAL A 300 -58.37 7.27 -73.16
N ASP A 301 -57.11 7.37 -73.60
CA ASP A 301 -56.72 8.34 -74.61
C ASP A 301 -56.86 7.68 -75.98
N SER A 302 -57.97 8.00 -76.63
CA SER A 302 -58.27 7.68 -78.02
C SER A 302 -57.77 8.78 -78.94
N GLY A 303 -57.00 8.40 -79.96
CA GLY A 303 -57.06 9.08 -81.25
C GLY A 303 -55.74 9.65 -81.74
N ALA A 304 -55.13 8.86 -82.63
CA ALA A 304 -54.29 9.28 -83.74
C ALA A 304 -54.85 10.47 -84.53
#